data_AF-A0A414SUD0-F1
#
_entry.id   AF-A0A414SUD0-F1
#
_cell.length_a   1.000
_cell.length_b   1.000
_cell.length_c   1.000
_cell.angle_alpha   90.00
_cell.angle_beta   90.00
_cell.angle_gamma   90.00
#
_symmetry.space_group_name_H-M   'P 1'
#
loop_
_entity.id
_entity.type
_entity.pdbx_description
1 polymer ?
#
loop_
_entity_poly.entity_id
_entity_poly.type
_entity_poly.pdbx_seq_one_letter_code
_entity_poly.pdbx_strand_id
1 'polypeptide(L)'
;MNIRQVTDGKEDYIELLRMGDPDESRIRKVLEKGELFLLEEHGKLRTLCVVIFSEEKKCEIKNIVTIEKDRGKGYGRYMIHYICEHYCSQYDWGYMKKDRCRDIMEFCEKCGFTDEDEIYLKKELMSEIDTKRVINLAMEAGRMLLKNGGEIFRVEETMMRICRRFGVKYVELFTLSHGLFICAGTDKEKLYTKVKQVPLSSTHLGIVAEVNDLSREIAAGHVGIEEAIKKLKKIDKMPVKRIPYQIAAAGLSAGGLGYLLGGTAMEAFVAFFVGCVVFSWSLFAGKHGVSKILIHIVGGIIIASMALAAMQIPFLGKLRMEGIVTGGIMPLVPGLAFVNAIRDLADSDYLAGTVKMIDAVMVFVYIAIGVGTALSVYHHVLGGIL
;
A
#
# COMPACT_ATOMS: atom_id res chain seq x y z
N MET A 1 -13.49 -5.65 21.01
CA MET A 1 -14.21 -4.35 20.91
C MET A 1 -14.03 -3.76 19.52
N ASN A 2 -15.10 -3.21 18.93
CA ASN A 2 -15.14 -2.50 17.65
C ASN A 2 -15.92 -1.21 17.86
N ILE A 3 -15.41 -0.07 17.39
CA ILE A 3 -16.15 1.20 17.41
C ILE A 3 -16.51 1.57 15.98
N ARG A 4 -17.77 1.94 15.76
CA ARG A 4 -18.27 2.43 14.47
C ARG A 4 -19.06 3.72 14.64
N GLN A 5 -18.95 4.60 13.66
CA GLN A 5 -19.79 5.78 13.55
C GLN A 5 -21.13 5.41 12.90
N VAL A 6 -22.21 6.03 13.36
CA VAL A 6 -23.56 5.90 12.80
C VAL A 6 -23.87 7.16 12.01
N THR A 7 -24.03 7.00 10.69
CA THR A 7 -24.34 8.09 9.76
C THR A 7 -25.85 8.28 9.61
N ASP A 8 -26.61 7.19 9.56
CA ASP A 8 -28.05 7.15 9.30
C ASP A 8 -28.80 6.41 10.41
N GLY A 9 -30.06 6.77 10.67
CA GLY A 9 -30.89 6.12 11.70
C GLY A 9 -30.45 6.41 13.14
N LYS A 10 -29.85 7.57 13.40
CA LYS A 10 -29.40 7.96 14.75
C LYS A 10 -30.53 7.98 15.80
N GLU A 11 -31.79 8.18 15.36
CA GLU A 11 -32.96 8.22 16.23
C GLU A 11 -33.25 6.90 16.94
N ASP A 12 -32.83 5.76 16.37
CA ASP A 12 -33.03 4.43 16.95
C ASP A 12 -32.37 4.26 18.32
N TYR A 13 -31.42 5.15 18.66
CA TYR A 13 -30.63 5.10 19.88
C TYR A 13 -31.09 6.11 20.94
N ILE A 14 -32.13 6.90 20.69
CA ILE A 14 -32.62 7.94 21.62
C ILE A 14 -32.95 7.35 23.00
N GLU A 15 -33.68 6.23 23.05
CA GLU A 15 -34.04 5.56 24.31
C GLU A 15 -32.82 5.16 25.15
N LEU A 16 -31.72 4.76 24.50
CA LEU A 16 -30.47 4.44 25.20
C LEU A 16 -29.74 5.70 25.68
N LEU A 17 -29.76 6.77 24.88
CA LEU A 17 -29.14 8.06 25.23
C LEU A 17 -29.86 8.77 26.37
N ARG A 18 -31.16 8.48 26.58
CA ARG A 18 -31.94 8.98 27.72
C ARG A 18 -31.41 8.55 29.08
N MET A 19 -30.59 7.49 29.13
CA MET A 19 -29.89 7.07 30.34
C MET A 19 -28.79 8.05 30.77
N GLY A 20 -28.27 8.87 29.86
CA GLY A 20 -27.24 9.89 30.11
C GLY A 20 -27.79 11.31 30.18
N ASP A 21 -28.82 11.63 29.38
CA ASP A 21 -29.56 12.90 29.42
C ASP A 21 -31.07 12.63 29.30
N PRO A 22 -31.88 12.83 30.35
CA PRO A 22 -33.30 12.48 30.32
C PRO A 22 -34.16 13.33 29.36
N ASP A 23 -33.64 14.47 28.86
CA ASP A 23 -34.34 15.41 27.97
C ASP A 23 -34.21 14.99 26.49
N GLU A 24 -35.27 14.41 25.94
CA GLU A 24 -35.31 13.95 24.55
C GLU A 24 -35.10 15.08 23.53
N SER A 25 -35.61 16.29 23.81
CA SER A 25 -35.48 17.42 22.89
C SER A 25 -34.02 17.87 22.75
N ARG A 26 -33.25 17.79 23.83
CA ARG A 26 -31.79 18.03 23.78
C ARG A 26 -31.07 16.94 23.03
N ILE A 27 -31.38 15.67 23.28
CA ILE A 27 -30.75 14.55 22.57
C ILE A 27 -30.95 14.68 21.06
N ARG A 28 -32.17 14.95 20.59
CA ARG A 28 -32.45 15.15 19.16
C ARG A 28 -31.60 16.26 18.55
N LYS A 29 -31.51 17.40 19.23
CA LYS A 29 -30.69 18.55 18.79
C LYS A 29 -29.20 18.22 18.73
N VAL A 30 -28.71 17.41 19.65
CA VAL A 30 -27.31 16.97 19.68
C VAL A 30 -27.03 15.91 18.61
N LEU A 31 -27.96 14.99 18.34
CA LEU A 31 -27.84 13.98 17.27
C LEU A 31 -27.89 14.58 15.86
N GLU A 32 -28.66 15.65 15.68
CA GLU A 32 -28.76 16.39 14.42
C GLU A 32 -27.43 17.08 14.08
N LYS A 33 -26.80 17.70 15.09
CA LYS A 33 -25.54 18.45 14.92
C LYS A 33 -24.27 17.63 15.18
N GLY A 34 -24.40 16.43 15.70
CA GLY A 34 -23.30 15.64 16.24
C GLY A 34 -23.11 14.29 15.56
N GLU A 35 -21.95 13.69 15.80
CA GLU A 35 -21.58 12.36 15.34
C GLU A 35 -21.83 11.34 16.47
N LEU A 36 -22.50 10.23 16.15
CA LEU A 36 -22.82 9.15 17.08
C LEU A 36 -21.87 7.97 16.84
N PHE A 37 -21.26 7.46 17.90
CA PHE A 37 -20.38 6.30 17.90
C PHE A 37 -20.94 5.20 18.78
N LEU A 38 -20.80 3.96 18.30
CA LEU A 38 -21.20 2.74 18.99
C LEU A 38 -19.98 1.88 19.24
N LEU A 39 -19.80 1.44 20.48
CA LEU A 39 -18.84 0.42 20.87
C LEU A 39 -19.55 -0.91 21.02
N GLU A 40 -19.15 -1.87 20.20
CA GLU A 40 -19.68 -3.21 20.17
C GLU A 40 -18.60 -4.24 20.52
N GLU A 41 -19.00 -5.28 21.25
CA GLU A 41 -18.14 -6.43 21.50
C GLU A 41 -18.93 -7.72 21.34
N HIS A 42 -18.43 -8.60 20.45
CA HIS A 42 -19.12 -9.83 20.03
C HIS A 42 -20.56 -9.57 19.53
N GLY A 43 -20.74 -8.50 18.75
CA GLY A 43 -22.04 -8.11 18.18
C GLY A 43 -23.02 -7.50 19.19
N LYS A 44 -22.62 -7.26 20.44
CA LYS A 44 -23.45 -6.63 21.46
C LYS A 44 -22.97 -5.21 21.72
N LEU A 45 -23.91 -4.25 21.71
CA LEU A 45 -23.66 -2.86 22.06
C LEU A 45 -23.30 -2.73 23.55
N ARG A 46 -22.24 -1.99 23.85
CA ARG A 46 -21.72 -1.78 25.22
C ARG A 46 -21.71 -0.31 25.61
N THR A 47 -21.30 0.58 24.71
CA THR A 47 -21.24 2.01 24.95
C THR A 47 -21.67 2.80 23.72
N LEU A 48 -22.36 3.91 23.91
CA LEU A 48 -22.68 4.91 22.89
C LEU A 48 -22.04 6.23 23.27
N CYS A 49 -21.62 7.02 22.28
CA CYS A 49 -21.05 8.35 22.50
C CYS A 49 -21.51 9.31 21.40
N VAL A 50 -21.97 10.49 21.79
CA VAL A 50 -22.34 11.57 20.86
C VAL A 50 -21.39 12.74 21.04
N VAL A 51 -20.82 13.17 19.93
CA VAL A 51 -19.81 14.22 19.88
C VAL A 51 -20.31 15.35 18.99
N ILE A 52 -20.18 16.60 19.45
CA ILE A 52 -20.47 17.77 18.62
C ILE A 52 -19.23 18.61 18.40
N PHE A 53 -19.26 19.42 17.35
CA PHE A 53 -18.23 20.40 17.06
C PHE A 53 -18.77 21.81 17.26
N SER A 54 -18.01 22.63 17.99
CA SER A 54 -18.27 24.07 18.04
C SER A 54 -17.56 24.82 16.90
N GLU A 55 -18.00 26.05 16.64
CA GLU A 55 -17.42 26.93 15.62
C GLU A 55 -15.92 27.21 15.84
N GLU A 56 -15.42 27.06 17.08
CA GLU A 56 -14.00 27.20 17.43
C GLU A 56 -13.16 25.92 17.19
N LYS A 57 -13.67 24.93 16.45
CA LYS A 57 -13.02 23.62 16.24
C LYS A 57 -12.75 22.87 17.55
N LYS A 58 -13.60 23.05 18.57
CA LYS A 58 -13.56 22.26 19.81
C LYS A 58 -14.51 21.07 19.67
N CYS A 59 -13.97 19.88 19.92
CA CYS A 59 -14.70 18.63 19.98
C CYS A 59 -15.23 18.46 21.41
N GLU A 60 -16.54 18.27 21.56
CA GLU A 60 -17.18 18.11 22.86
C GLU A 60 -18.05 16.85 22.88
N ILE A 61 -17.79 15.96 23.84
CA ILE A 61 -18.66 14.81 24.10
C ILE A 61 -19.90 15.33 24.83
N LYS A 62 -21.08 15.26 24.20
CA LYS A 62 -22.33 15.74 24.79
C LYS A 62 -23.12 14.67 25.51
N ASN A 63 -22.96 13.42 25.11
CA ASN A 63 -23.64 12.31 25.75
C ASN A 63 -22.79 11.05 25.60
N ILE A 64 -22.53 10.33 26.69
CA ILE A 64 -21.87 9.03 26.67
C ILE A 64 -22.60 8.09 27.62
N VAL A 65 -23.02 6.94 27.10
CA VAL A 65 -23.79 5.96 27.86
C VAL A 65 -23.13 4.60 27.74
N THR A 66 -22.74 4.01 28.87
CA THR A 66 -22.37 2.59 28.95
C THR A 66 -23.56 1.81 29.51
N ILE A 67 -23.93 0.72 28.83
CA ILE A 67 -25.03 -0.17 29.21
C ILE A 67 -24.81 -0.63 30.66
N GLU A 68 -25.86 -0.58 31.48
CA GLU A 68 -25.79 -0.73 32.93
C GLU A 68 -25.04 -1.98 33.39
N LYS A 69 -25.33 -3.14 32.78
CA LYS A 69 -24.67 -4.44 33.06
C LYS A 69 -23.17 -4.49 32.71
N ASP A 70 -22.67 -3.50 31.98
CA ASP A 70 -21.31 -3.41 31.44
C ASP A 70 -20.53 -2.21 32.01
N ARG A 71 -21.12 -1.44 32.94
CA ARG A 71 -20.42 -0.39 33.68
C ARG A 71 -19.30 -0.98 34.55
N GLY A 72 -18.25 -0.20 34.78
CA GLY A 72 -17.07 -0.62 35.56
C GLY A 72 -16.10 -1.57 34.84
N LYS A 73 -16.40 -1.98 33.60
CA LYS A 73 -15.54 -2.90 32.80
C LYS A 73 -14.60 -2.19 31.82
N GLY A 74 -14.50 -0.85 31.89
CA GLY A 74 -13.60 -0.06 31.04
C GLY A 74 -14.13 0.32 29.65
N TYR A 75 -15.35 -0.07 29.25
CA TYR A 75 -15.90 0.28 27.92
C TYR A 75 -16.06 1.79 27.70
N GLY A 76 -16.55 2.53 28.71
CA GLY A 76 -16.63 3.99 28.65
C GLY A 76 -15.27 4.65 28.47
N ARG A 77 -14.26 4.16 29.21
CA ARG A 77 -12.87 4.61 29.10
C ARG A 77 -12.30 4.37 27.70
N TYR A 78 -12.52 3.18 27.15
CA TYR A 78 -12.08 2.85 25.79
C TYR A 78 -12.79 3.71 24.72
N MET A 79 -14.08 3.99 24.89
CA MET A 79 -14.82 4.88 23.99
C MET A 79 -14.24 6.30 24.01
N ILE A 80 -13.98 6.87 25.19
CA ILE A 80 -13.38 8.21 25.30
C ILE A 80 -12.00 8.22 24.64
N HIS A 81 -11.17 7.22 24.90
CA HIS A 81 -9.84 7.11 24.28
C HIS A 81 -9.93 7.14 22.75
N TYR A 82 -10.83 6.35 22.18
CA TYR A 82 -11.06 6.33 20.74
C TYR A 82 -11.52 7.69 20.21
N ILE A 83 -12.48 8.35 20.86
CA ILE A 83 -12.98 9.66 20.43
C ILE A 83 -11.86 10.71 20.48
N CYS A 84 -11.06 10.69 21.54
CA CYS A 84 -9.87 11.52 21.67
C CYS A 84 -8.91 11.24 20.52
N GLU A 85 -8.49 10.00 20.28
CA GLU A 85 -7.61 9.68 19.15
C GLU A 85 -8.21 10.07 17.79
N HIS A 86 -9.47 9.74 17.56
CA HIS A 86 -10.17 9.93 16.29
C HIS A 86 -10.25 11.42 15.91
N TYR A 87 -10.53 12.31 16.87
CA TYR A 87 -10.65 13.74 16.59
C TYR A 87 -9.40 14.56 16.91
N CYS A 88 -8.54 14.13 17.83
CA CYS A 88 -7.17 14.67 17.93
C CYS A 88 -6.40 14.41 16.64
N SER A 89 -6.79 13.39 15.87
CA SER A 89 -6.25 13.18 14.54
C SER A 89 -6.72 14.29 13.57
N GLN A 90 -8.00 14.65 13.48
CA GLN A 90 -8.49 15.55 12.43
C GLN A 90 -8.02 17.02 12.54
N TYR A 91 -7.43 17.41 13.67
CA TYR A 91 -6.97 18.78 13.91
C TYR A 91 -5.48 18.83 14.29
N ASP A 92 -4.78 19.81 13.70
CA ASP A 92 -3.33 19.98 13.70
C ASP A 92 -2.68 19.84 15.10
N TRP A 93 -1.92 18.75 15.29
CA TRP A 93 -1.20 18.40 16.52
C TRP A 93 -0.23 19.51 16.96
N GLY A 94 0.22 20.36 16.02
CA GLY A 94 1.12 21.48 16.30
C GLY A 94 0.53 22.58 17.20
N TYR A 95 -0.80 22.72 17.25
CA TYR A 95 -1.50 23.78 18.01
C TYR A 95 -2.19 23.28 19.30
N MET A 96 -2.24 21.98 19.56
CA MET A 96 -2.89 21.43 20.75
C MET A 96 -1.96 21.45 21.99
N LYS A 97 -1.68 22.65 22.51
CA LYS A 97 -1.10 22.82 23.85
C LYS A 97 -2.18 22.69 24.94
N LYS A 98 -1.79 22.07 26.06
CA LYS A 98 -2.22 22.15 27.50
C LYS A 98 -3.67 22.51 27.86
N ASP A 99 -4.30 23.47 27.20
CA ASP A 99 -5.59 24.03 27.58
C ASP A 99 -6.77 23.09 27.25
N ARG A 100 -6.67 22.26 26.19
CA ARG A 100 -7.71 21.24 25.89
C ARG A 100 -7.59 19.93 26.66
N CYS A 101 -6.40 19.58 27.15
CA CYS A 101 -6.29 18.54 28.19
C CYS A 101 -7.02 19.00 29.44
N ARG A 102 -7.02 20.30 29.77
CA ARG A 102 -7.80 20.83 30.90
C ARG A 102 -9.30 20.68 30.64
N ASP A 103 -9.79 21.00 29.44
CA ASP A 103 -11.21 20.83 29.07
C ASP A 103 -11.68 19.36 29.12
N ILE A 104 -10.86 18.42 28.64
CA ILE A 104 -11.17 16.97 28.70
C ILE A 104 -11.13 16.47 30.15
N MET A 105 -10.21 16.95 30.97
CA MET A 105 -10.10 16.57 32.37
C MET A 105 -11.24 17.15 33.21
N GLU A 106 -11.61 18.42 32.98
CA GLU A 106 -12.77 19.07 33.62
C GLU A 106 -14.09 18.39 33.20
N PHE A 107 -14.17 17.87 31.97
CA PHE A 107 -15.27 17.03 31.51
C PHE A 107 -15.28 15.66 32.21
N CYS A 108 -14.13 15.00 32.37
CA CYS A 108 -14.01 13.74 33.11
C CYS A 108 -14.41 13.90 34.59
N GLU A 109 -14.00 14.98 35.25
CA GLU A 109 -14.46 15.33 36.60
C GLU A 109 -15.99 15.49 36.65
N LYS A 110 -16.58 16.25 35.71
CA LYS A 110 -18.05 16.45 35.63
C LYS A 110 -18.83 15.17 35.35
N CYS A 111 -18.22 14.19 34.67
CA CYS A 111 -18.81 12.89 34.39
C CYS A 111 -18.60 11.85 35.50
N GLY A 112 -17.98 12.21 36.63
CA GLY A 112 -17.81 11.33 37.80
C GLY A 112 -16.76 10.24 37.61
N PHE A 113 -15.74 10.49 36.77
CA PHE A 113 -14.56 9.62 36.68
C PHE A 113 -13.78 9.67 37.99
N THR A 114 -13.20 8.53 38.40
CA THR A 114 -12.41 8.44 39.63
C THR A 114 -11.03 9.06 39.45
N ASP A 115 -10.37 9.48 40.53
CA ASP A 115 -9.01 10.06 40.49
C ASP A 115 -8.01 9.15 39.73
N GLU A 116 -8.19 7.82 39.78
CA GLU A 116 -7.39 6.85 39.03
C GLU A 116 -7.63 6.90 37.52
N ASP A 117 -8.88 7.14 37.08
CA ASP A 117 -9.24 7.31 35.67
C ASP A 117 -8.63 8.60 35.11
N GLU A 118 -8.66 9.69 35.88
CA GLU A 118 -8.06 10.97 35.52
C GLU A 118 -6.54 10.84 35.37
N ILE A 119 -5.87 10.19 36.32
CA ILE A 119 -4.42 9.94 36.27
C ILE A 119 -4.06 9.08 35.04
N TYR A 120 -4.88 8.07 34.73
CA TYR A 120 -4.70 7.22 33.55
C TYR A 120 -4.88 8.01 32.25
N LEU A 121 -5.98 8.76 32.10
CA LEU A 121 -6.27 9.59 30.92
C LEU A 121 -5.20 10.67 30.73
N LYS A 122 -4.76 11.31 31.80
CA LYS A 122 -3.66 12.28 31.77
C LYS A 122 -2.37 11.63 31.31
N LYS A 123 -2.05 10.43 31.81
CA LYS A 123 -0.85 9.67 31.39
C LYS A 123 -0.93 9.25 29.93
N GLU A 124 -2.11 8.90 29.42
CA GLU A 124 -2.32 8.44 28.05
C GLU A 124 -2.42 9.61 27.05
N LEU A 125 -3.14 10.70 27.36
CA LEU A 125 -3.16 11.93 26.54
C LEU A 125 -1.82 12.65 26.53
N MET A 126 -1.08 12.57 27.65
CA MET A 126 0.29 13.09 27.75
C MET A 126 1.35 12.04 27.40
N SER A 127 0.94 10.82 27.01
CA SER A 127 1.86 9.80 26.50
C SER A 127 2.43 10.36 25.20
N GLU A 128 3.72 10.65 25.21
CA GLU A 128 4.40 11.06 24.00
C GLU A 128 4.24 9.95 22.96
N ILE A 129 3.77 10.30 21.77
CA ILE A 129 3.76 9.38 20.63
C ILE A 129 5.18 8.84 20.52
N ASP A 130 5.35 7.51 20.60
CA ASP A 130 6.67 6.91 20.46
C ASP A 130 7.16 7.16 19.03
N THR A 131 7.97 8.21 18.87
CA THR A 131 8.54 8.64 17.59
C THR A 131 9.23 7.49 16.89
N LYS A 132 9.85 6.56 17.64
CA LYS A 132 10.48 5.38 17.05
C LYS A 132 9.46 4.48 16.38
N ARG A 133 8.27 4.33 16.95
CA ARG A 133 7.19 3.53 16.34
C ARG A 133 6.66 4.17 15.06
N VAL A 134 6.50 5.49 15.04
CA VAL A 134 6.10 6.22 13.83
C VAL A 134 7.16 6.08 12.74
N ILE A 135 8.43 6.29 13.09
CA ILE A 135 9.56 6.10 12.16
C ILE A 135 9.60 4.67 11.65
N ASN A 136 9.38 3.67 12.50
CA ASN A 136 9.33 2.27 12.11
C ASN A 136 8.17 1.97 11.14
N LEU A 137 7.00 2.56 11.38
CA LEU A 137 5.82 2.44 10.52
C LEU A 137 6.11 3.06 9.14
N ALA A 138 6.60 4.30 9.11
CA ALA A 138 6.98 4.99 7.88
C ALA A 138 8.05 4.21 7.10
N MET A 139 9.09 3.74 7.78
CA MET A 139 10.17 2.94 7.18
C MET A 139 9.68 1.60 6.63
N GLU A 140 8.67 0.96 7.23
CA GLU A 140 8.08 -0.25 6.67
C GLU A 140 7.24 0.05 5.44
N ALA A 141 6.39 1.08 5.48
CA ALA A 141 5.61 1.52 4.32
C ALA A 141 6.54 1.88 3.14
N GLY A 142 7.56 2.69 3.39
CA GLY A 142 8.55 3.08 2.39
C GLY A 142 9.31 1.88 1.82
N ARG A 143 9.72 0.94 2.68
CA ARG A 143 10.37 -0.32 2.23
C ARG A 143 9.44 -1.12 1.33
N MET A 144 8.18 -1.28 1.71
CA MET A 144 7.20 -2.03 0.92
C MET A 144 6.97 -1.39 -0.44
N LEU A 145 6.84 -0.06 -0.51
CA LEU A 145 6.72 0.67 -1.77
C LEU A 145 7.96 0.43 -2.64
N LEU A 146 9.16 0.70 -2.13
CA LEU A 146 10.40 0.61 -2.88
C LEU A 146 10.68 -0.83 -3.36
N LYS A 147 10.51 -1.82 -2.47
CA LYS A 147 10.67 -3.25 -2.77
C LYS A 147 9.78 -3.72 -3.92
N ASN A 148 8.55 -3.18 -4.00
CA ASN A 148 7.53 -3.59 -4.95
C ASN A 148 7.46 -2.71 -6.21
N GLY A 149 8.46 -1.85 -6.45
CA GLY A 149 8.57 -1.04 -7.67
C GLY A 149 7.91 0.35 -7.58
N GLY A 150 7.66 0.84 -6.37
CA GLY A 150 7.24 2.21 -6.13
C GLY A 150 8.32 3.22 -6.48
N GLU A 151 7.88 4.39 -6.94
CA GLU A 151 8.74 5.50 -7.33
C GLU A 151 9.36 6.16 -6.10
N ILE A 152 10.62 6.61 -6.19
CA ILE A 152 11.36 7.15 -5.04
C ILE A 152 10.63 8.35 -4.44
N PHE A 153 10.20 9.32 -5.25
CA PHE A 153 9.48 10.48 -4.74
C PHE A 153 8.17 10.10 -4.03
N ARG A 154 7.46 9.05 -4.48
CA ARG A 154 6.23 8.55 -3.83
C ARG A 154 6.52 7.84 -2.52
N VAL A 155 7.64 7.11 -2.47
CA VAL A 155 8.14 6.48 -1.24
C VAL A 155 8.39 7.56 -0.19
N GLU A 156 9.12 8.61 -0.55
CA GLU A 156 9.44 9.71 0.35
C GLU A 156 8.21 10.50 0.78
N GLU A 157 7.32 10.84 -0.16
CA GLU A 157 6.06 11.51 0.15
C GLU A 157 5.20 10.69 1.13
N THR A 158 5.09 9.38 0.92
CA THR A 158 4.34 8.48 1.81
C THR A 158 4.95 8.45 3.21
N MET A 159 6.27 8.31 3.31
CA MET A 159 6.97 8.32 4.60
C MET A 159 6.79 9.65 5.32
N MET A 160 6.91 10.76 4.60
CA MET A 160 6.73 12.10 5.15
C MET A 160 5.29 12.34 5.63
N ARG A 161 4.28 11.90 4.87
CA ARG A 161 2.86 11.97 5.27
C ARG A 161 2.61 11.22 6.57
N ILE A 162 3.11 9.98 6.68
CA ILE A 162 2.97 9.16 7.90
C ILE A 162 3.66 9.84 9.10
N CYS A 163 4.90 10.31 8.92
CA CYS A 163 5.65 10.95 10.01
C CYS A 163 4.98 12.24 10.51
N ARG A 164 4.65 13.16 9.60
CA ARG A 164 4.00 14.43 9.95
C ARG A 164 2.64 14.21 10.60
N ARG A 165 1.90 13.21 10.13
CA ARG A 165 0.59 12.86 10.67
C ARG A 165 0.61 12.56 12.16
N PHE A 166 1.63 11.85 12.62
CA PHE A 166 1.79 11.46 14.00
C PHE A 166 2.74 12.40 14.78
N GLY A 167 2.86 13.65 14.35
CA GLY A 167 3.54 14.70 15.12
C GLY A 167 5.07 14.71 15.02
N VAL A 168 5.67 13.94 14.10
CA VAL A 168 7.12 13.99 13.83
C VAL A 168 7.41 15.16 12.92
N LYS A 169 7.92 16.25 13.50
CA LYS A 169 8.10 17.54 12.82
C LYS A 169 9.34 17.58 11.94
N TYR A 170 10.47 17.09 12.45
CA TYR A 170 11.72 17.04 11.72
C TYR A 170 11.82 15.69 11.04
N VAL A 171 11.80 15.69 9.70
CA VAL A 171 11.91 14.48 8.89
C VAL A 171 12.77 14.80 7.69
N GLU A 172 13.96 14.23 7.67
CA GLU A 172 14.85 14.20 6.51
C GLU A 172 14.88 12.77 5.97
N LEU A 173 14.66 12.65 4.67
CA LEU A 173 14.63 11.37 3.96
C LEU A 173 15.73 11.39 2.92
N PHE A 174 16.38 10.24 2.78
CA PHE A 174 17.29 9.98 1.67
C PHE A 174 17.04 8.56 1.20
N THR A 175 16.60 8.42 -0.05
CA THR A 175 16.20 7.13 -0.62
C THR A 175 17.06 6.77 -1.80
N LEU A 176 17.54 5.53 -1.82
CA LEU A 176 18.24 4.91 -2.93
C LEU A 176 17.47 3.67 -3.37
N SER A 177 17.72 3.18 -4.60
CA SER A 177 17.04 1.98 -5.13
C SER A 177 17.17 0.72 -4.26
N HIS A 178 18.15 0.66 -3.36
CA HIS A 178 18.43 -0.49 -2.48
C HIS A 178 18.55 -0.10 -1.00
N GLY A 179 18.17 1.12 -0.62
CA GLY A 179 18.35 1.62 0.73
C GLY A 179 17.43 2.78 1.08
N LEU A 180 16.90 2.78 2.29
CA LEU A 180 16.11 3.86 2.86
C LEU A 180 16.83 4.42 4.08
N PHE A 181 16.95 5.73 4.14
CA PHE A 181 17.54 6.47 5.24
C PHE A 181 16.50 7.50 5.71
N ILE A 182 16.23 7.49 7.01
CA ILE A 182 15.39 8.50 7.66
C ILE A 182 16.15 9.06 8.84
N CYS A 183 16.19 10.38 8.95
CA CYS A 183 16.58 11.10 10.15
C CYS A 183 15.35 11.88 10.61
N ALA A 184 14.78 11.51 11.76
CA ALA A 184 13.55 12.13 12.19
C ALA A 184 13.43 12.26 13.71
N GLY A 185 12.70 13.29 14.16
CA GLY A 185 12.57 13.63 15.57
C GLY A 185 11.48 14.67 15.84
N THR A 186 11.30 14.98 17.12
CA THR A 186 10.36 16.00 17.62
C THR A 186 11.14 17.08 18.36
N ASP A 187 10.49 18.20 18.72
CA ASP A 187 11.14 19.30 19.45
C ASP A 187 11.72 18.87 20.82
N LYS A 188 11.25 17.75 21.38
CA LYS A 188 11.61 17.25 22.70
C LYS A 188 12.54 16.02 22.67
N GLU A 189 12.45 15.21 21.63
CA GLU A 189 13.25 13.97 21.51
C GLU A 189 14.47 14.16 20.62
N LYS A 190 15.53 13.39 20.91
CA LYS A 190 16.73 13.35 20.05
C LYS A 190 16.34 12.88 18.64
N LEU A 191 17.01 13.43 17.62
CA LEU A 191 16.93 12.94 16.24
C LEU A 191 17.30 11.46 16.20
N TYR A 192 16.42 10.65 15.62
CA TYR A 192 16.63 9.23 15.38
C TYR A 192 16.94 9.00 13.91
N THR A 193 18.11 8.42 13.66
CA THR A 193 18.49 7.97 12.33
C THR A 193 18.26 6.47 12.20
N LYS A 194 17.54 6.06 11.15
CA LYS A 194 17.34 4.65 10.82
C LYS A 194 17.69 4.41 9.37
N VAL A 195 18.41 3.31 9.15
CA VAL A 195 18.76 2.82 7.81
C VAL A 195 18.10 1.46 7.62
N LYS A 196 17.56 1.22 6.42
CA LYS A 196 17.01 -0.07 6.05
C LYS A 196 17.40 -0.43 4.63
N GLN A 197 18.08 -1.55 4.49
CA GLN A 197 18.36 -2.12 3.18
C GLN A 197 17.05 -2.64 2.55
N VAL A 198 16.90 -2.41 1.26
CA VAL A 198 15.77 -2.89 0.46
C VAL A 198 16.31 -3.80 -0.63
N PRO A 199 16.02 -5.12 -0.60
CA PRO A 199 16.48 -6.03 -1.63
C PRO A 199 15.73 -5.76 -2.93
N LEU A 200 16.43 -5.92 -4.06
CA LEU A 200 15.80 -5.98 -5.38
C LEU A 200 14.86 -7.19 -5.42
N SER A 201 13.60 -6.96 -5.78
CA SER A 201 12.59 -8.03 -5.85
C SER A 201 11.60 -7.78 -6.98
N SER A 202 10.77 -8.79 -7.28
CA SER A 202 9.70 -8.65 -8.27
C SER A 202 8.67 -7.60 -7.85
N THR A 203 8.21 -6.80 -8.81
CA THR A 203 7.17 -5.79 -8.61
C THR A 203 5.83 -6.42 -8.20
N HIS A 204 5.14 -5.79 -7.25
CA HIS A 204 3.75 -6.11 -6.92
C HIS A 204 2.93 -4.82 -6.81
N LEU A 205 2.39 -4.35 -7.95
CA LEU A 205 1.65 -3.08 -8.01
C LEU A 205 0.42 -3.03 -7.09
N GLY A 206 -0.18 -4.19 -6.78
CA GLY A 206 -1.26 -4.26 -5.78
C GLY A 206 -0.81 -3.84 -4.37
N ILE A 207 0.42 -4.18 -3.97
CA ILE A 207 0.97 -3.75 -2.67
C ILE A 207 1.24 -2.25 -2.71
N VAL A 208 1.76 -1.74 -3.84
CA VAL A 208 2.01 -0.31 -4.03
C VAL A 208 0.72 0.50 -3.91
N ALA A 209 -0.37 0.04 -4.53
CA ALA A 209 -1.68 0.68 -4.44
C ALA A 209 -2.19 0.71 -2.99
N GLU A 210 -2.23 -0.45 -2.32
CA GLU A 210 -2.76 -0.55 -0.96
C GLU A 210 -1.94 0.22 0.08
N VAL A 211 -0.61 0.28 -0.05
CA VAL A 211 0.22 1.13 0.84
C VAL A 211 -0.05 2.61 0.60
N ASN A 212 -0.26 3.02 -0.66
CA ASN A 212 -0.62 4.41 -0.97
C ASN A 212 -2.04 4.77 -0.49
N ASP A 213 -3.00 3.85 -0.58
CA ASP A 213 -4.34 4.05 -0.02
C ASP A 213 -4.27 4.16 1.51
N LEU A 214 -3.53 3.26 2.16
CA LEU A 214 -3.29 3.33 3.60
C LEU A 214 -2.61 4.64 4.01
N SER A 215 -1.64 5.14 3.24
CA SER A 215 -0.96 6.40 3.57
C SER A 215 -1.91 7.60 3.47
N ARG A 216 -2.88 7.57 2.54
CA ARG A 216 -3.97 8.55 2.46
C ARG A 216 -4.93 8.44 3.64
N GLU A 217 -5.34 7.24 4.02
CA GLU A 217 -6.21 7.02 5.18
C GLU A 217 -5.55 7.50 6.49
N ILE A 218 -4.26 7.22 6.66
CA ILE A 218 -3.45 7.71 7.78
C ILE A 218 -3.41 9.23 7.77
N ALA A 219 -3.06 9.84 6.62
CA ALA A 219 -2.99 11.29 6.48
C ALA A 219 -4.34 11.98 6.78
N ALA A 220 -5.45 11.36 6.40
CA ALA A 220 -6.81 11.83 6.68
C ALA A 220 -7.26 11.63 8.14
N GLY A 221 -6.56 10.81 8.93
CA GLY A 221 -6.94 10.52 10.32
C GLY A 221 -7.90 9.37 10.53
N HIS A 222 -8.20 8.61 9.49
CA HIS A 222 -9.10 7.47 9.61
C HIS A 222 -8.41 6.24 10.24
N VAL A 223 -7.07 6.23 10.32
CA VAL A 223 -6.28 5.09 10.78
C VAL A 223 -5.19 5.52 11.76
N GLY A 224 -5.23 4.95 12.97
CA GLY A 224 -4.19 5.12 14.00
C GLY A 224 -2.97 4.21 13.80
N ILE A 225 -1.92 4.38 14.62
CA ILE A 225 -0.63 3.68 14.48
C ILE A 225 -0.79 2.15 14.54
N GLU A 226 -1.53 1.63 15.53
CA GLU A 226 -1.69 0.18 15.72
C GLU A 226 -2.43 -0.48 14.56
N GLU A 227 -3.47 0.19 14.06
CA GLU A 227 -4.24 -0.28 12.93
C GLU A 227 -3.40 -0.23 11.65
N ALA A 228 -2.63 0.84 11.44
CA ALA A 228 -1.72 0.97 10.31
C ALA A 228 -0.69 -0.17 10.28
N ILE A 229 -0.07 -0.50 11.42
CA ILE A 229 0.88 -1.62 11.52
C ILE A 229 0.19 -2.95 11.15
N LYS A 230 -1.05 -3.17 11.62
CA LYS A 230 -1.82 -4.38 11.28
C LYS A 230 -2.19 -4.42 9.80
N LYS A 231 -2.61 -3.30 9.21
CA LYS A 231 -2.92 -3.18 7.77
C LYS A 231 -1.68 -3.44 6.92
N LEU A 232 -0.52 -2.82 7.22
CA LEU A 232 0.73 -3.10 6.51
C LEU A 232 1.12 -4.59 6.56
N LYS A 233 1.00 -5.24 7.72
CA LYS A 233 1.28 -6.69 7.85
C LYS A 233 0.35 -7.56 6.99
N LYS A 234 -0.89 -7.11 6.75
CA LYS A 234 -1.82 -7.80 5.84
C LYS A 234 -1.44 -7.54 4.39
N ILE A 235 -1.10 -6.30 4.04
CA ILE A 235 -0.68 -5.89 2.70
C ILE A 235 0.59 -6.65 2.28
N ASP A 236 1.59 -6.80 3.15
CA ASP A 236 2.84 -7.52 2.86
C ASP A 236 2.61 -9.02 2.56
N LYS A 237 1.45 -9.57 2.96
CA LYS A 237 1.05 -10.96 2.71
C LYS A 237 0.09 -11.10 1.52
N MET A 238 -0.17 -10.05 0.76
CA MET A 238 -1.06 -10.13 -0.39
C MET A 238 -0.54 -11.16 -1.41
N PRO A 239 -1.37 -12.13 -1.81
CA PRO A 239 -0.96 -13.14 -2.77
C PRO A 239 -0.91 -12.53 -4.17
N VAL A 240 0.04 -13.02 -4.97
CA VAL A 240 0.02 -12.83 -6.42
C VAL A 240 -1.24 -13.48 -7.02
N LYS A 241 -1.73 -12.95 -8.14
CA LYS A 241 -2.90 -13.51 -8.84
C LYS A 241 -2.68 -14.97 -9.25
N ARG A 242 -3.74 -15.74 -9.46
CA ARG A 242 -3.61 -17.18 -9.79
C ARG A 242 -2.82 -17.37 -11.09
N ILE A 243 -1.96 -18.38 -11.12
CA ILE A 243 -1.05 -18.70 -12.24
C ILE A 243 -1.75 -18.71 -13.62
N PRO A 244 -2.92 -19.34 -13.81
CA PRO A 244 -3.58 -19.37 -15.11
C PRO A 244 -3.95 -17.98 -15.65
N TYR A 245 -4.37 -17.06 -14.79
CA TYR A 245 -4.68 -15.69 -15.19
C TYR A 245 -3.42 -14.92 -15.59
N GLN A 246 -2.29 -15.16 -14.90
CA GLN A 246 -1.03 -14.51 -15.28
C GLN A 246 -0.55 -15.02 -16.65
N ILE A 247 -0.64 -16.32 -16.90
CA ILE A 247 -0.27 -16.93 -18.18
C ILE A 247 -1.16 -16.40 -19.31
N ALA A 248 -2.48 -16.37 -19.11
CA ALA A 248 -3.42 -15.84 -20.09
C ALA A 248 -3.18 -14.34 -20.36
N ALA A 249 -2.89 -13.54 -19.32
CA ALA A 249 -2.55 -12.14 -19.47
C ALA A 249 -1.22 -11.94 -20.23
N ALA A 250 -0.22 -12.81 -19.99
CA ALA A 250 1.04 -12.79 -20.72
C ALA A 250 0.89 -13.19 -22.19
N GLY A 251 0.03 -14.16 -22.49
CA GLY A 251 -0.35 -14.47 -23.87
C GLY A 251 -1.05 -13.28 -24.53
N LEU A 252 -2.03 -12.70 -23.85
CA LEU A 252 -2.78 -11.55 -24.37
C LEU A 252 -1.88 -10.34 -24.60
N SER A 253 -0.91 -10.09 -23.70
CA SER A 253 0.07 -9.02 -23.89
C SER A 253 0.99 -9.30 -25.07
N ALA A 254 1.47 -10.54 -25.24
CA ALA A 254 2.31 -10.93 -26.36
C ALA A 254 1.59 -10.77 -27.71
N GLY A 255 0.37 -11.30 -27.82
CA GLY A 255 -0.43 -11.16 -29.04
C GLY A 255 -0.85 -9.71 -29.31
N GLY A 256 -1.35 -9.01 -28.29
CA GLY A 256 -1.84 -7.63 -28.42
C GLY A 256 -0.74 -6.64 -28.77
N LEU A 257 0.41 -6.70 -28.09
CA LEU A 257 1.55 -5.83 -28.39
C LEU A 257 2.25 -6.23 -29.70
N GLY A 258 2.29 -7.53 -30.02
CA GLY A 258 2.78 -8.00 -31.32
C GLY A 258 1.95 -7.43 -32.47
N TYR A 259 0.62 -7.41 -32.35
CA TYR A 259 -0.27 -6.77 -33.32
C TYR A 259 -0.06 -5.25 -33.38
N LEU A 260 0.01 -4.59 -32.22
CA LEU A 260 0.19 -3.14 -32.13
C LEU A 260 1.48 -2.66 -32.81
N LEU A 261 2.54 -3.47 -32.78
CA LEU A 261 3.84 -3.17 -33.39
C LEU A 261 3.94 -3.59 -34.87
N GLY A 262 2.80 -3.85 -35.53
CA GLY A 262 2.74 -4.10 -36.97
C GLY A 262 2.71 -5.59 -37.37
N GLY A 263 2.48 -6.48 -36.40
CA GLY A 263 2.20 -7.89 -36.66
C GLY A 263 0.80 -8.11 -37.27
N THR A 264 0.65 -9.16 -38.07
CA THR A 264 -0.66 -9.58 -38.59
C THR A 264 -1.51 -10.23 -37.49
N ALA A 265 -2.83 -10.33 -37.70
CA ALA A 265 -3.71 -11.00 -36.74
C ALA A 265 -3.32 -12.47 -36.49
N MET A 266 -2.78 -13.15 -37.51
CA MET A 266 -2.30 -14.52 -37.36
C MET A 266 -0.97 -14.58 -36.59
N GLU A 267 -0.04 -13.65 -36.86
CA GLU A 267 1.20 -13.51 -36.08
C GLU A 267 0.89 -13.24 -34.60
N ALA A 268 -0.10 -12.40 -34.31
CA ALA A 268 -0.58 -12.10 -32.97
C ALA A 268 -1.20 -13.32 -32.27
N PHE A 269 -1.99 -14.12 -33.00
CA PHE A 269 -2.56 -15.37 -32.48
C PHE A 269 -1.45 -16.37 -32.11
N VAL A 270 -0.43 -16.52 -32.95
CA VAL A 270 0.73 -17.37 -32.63
C VAL A 270 1.51 -16.80 -31.44
N ALA A 271 1.78 -15.49 -31.43
CA ALA A 271 2.47 -14.80 -30.35
C ALA A 271 1.76 -14.95 -29.00
N PHE A 272 0.43 -15.05 -28.98
CA PHE A 272 -0.34 -15.36 -27.77
C PHE A 272 0.10 -16.69 -27.13
N PHE A 273 0.22 -17.76 -27.92
CA PHE A 273 0.65 -19.07 -27.39
C PHE A 273 2.12 -19.06 -26.99
N VAL A 274 2.97 -18.39 -27.78
CA VAL A 274 4.39 -18.19 -27.42
C VAL A 274 4.50 -17.48 -26.08
N GLY A 275 3.75 -16.39 -25.87
CA GLY A 275 3.71 -15.65 -24.62
C GLY A 275 3.25 -16.51 -23.44
N CYS A 276 2.23 -17.36 -23.64
CA CYS A 276 1.78 -18.30 -22.61
C CYS A 276 2.89 -19.28 -22.18
N VAL A 277 3.58 -19.89 -23.15
CA VAL A 277 4.63 -20.88 -22.88
C VAL A 277 5.85 -20.23 -22.21
N VAL A 278 6.31 -19.10 -22.74
CA VAL A 278 7.49 -18.38 -22.24
C VAL A 278 7.24 -17.86 -20.82
N PHE A 279 6.04 -17.35 -20.55
CA PHE A 279 5.71 -16.90 -19.20
C PHE A 279 5.55 -18.07 -18.22
N SER A 280 5.01 -19.20 -18.68
CA SER A 280 4.96 -20.44 -17.89
C SER A 280 6.37 -20.93 -17.52
N TRP A 281 7.32 -20.86 -18.46
CA TRP A 281 8.74 -21.10 -18.20
C TRP A 281 9.29 -20.14 -17.14
N SER A 282 9.04 -18.84 -17.29
CA SER A 282 9.51 -17.82 -16.34
C SER A 282 9.03 -18.10 -14.90
N LEU A 283 7.75 -18.44 -14.73
CA LEU A 283 7.17 -18.81 -13.44
C LEU A 283 7.79 -20.10 -12.88
N PHE A 284 7.94 -21.12 -13.71
CA PHE A 284 8.55 -22.39 -13.31
C PHE A 284 10.00 -22.22 -12.87
N ALA A 285 10.81 -21.56 -13.70
CA ALA A 285 12.23 -21.35 -13.45
C ALA A 285 12.47 -20.45 -12.22
N GLY A 286 11.65 -19.40 -12.06
CA GLY A 286 11.69 -18.55 -10.86
C GLY A 286 11.36 -19.31 -9.58
N LYS A 287 10.40 -20.23 -9.61
CA LYS A 287 10.06 -21.08 -8.46
C LYS A 287 11.19 -22.04 -8.05
N HIS A 288 12.02 -22.46 -9.01
CA HIS A 288 13.14 -23.37 -8.77
C HIS A 288 14.47 -22.65 -8.51
N GLY A 289 14.46 -21.31 -8.36
CA GLY A 289 15.66 -20.54 -8.04
C GLY A 289 16.66 -20.44 -9.20
N VAL A 290 16.22 -20.63 -10.44
CA VAL A 290 17.06 -20.44 -11.63
C VAL A 290 17.47 -18.96 -11.71
N SER A 291 18.72 -18.70 -12.11
CA SER A 291 19.22 -17.32 -12.21
C SER A 291 18.46 -16.51 -13.27
N LYS A 292 18.27 -15.21 -13.03
CA LYS A 292 17.59 -14.28 -13.95
C LYS A 292 18.17 -14.33 -15.37
N ILE A 293 19.49 -14.48 -15.48
CA ILE A 293 20.21 -14.63 -16.75
C ILE A 293 19.70 -15.85 -17.52
N LEU A 294 19.69 -17.03 -16.89
CA LEU A 294 19.25 -18.27 -17.53
C LEU A 294 17.77 -18.25 -17.88
N ILE A 295 16.93 -17.67 -17.01
CA ILE A 295 15.49 -17.53 -17.29
C ILE A 295 15.27 -16.81 -18.62
N HIS A 296 16.02 -15.73 -18.86
CA HIS A 296 15.83 -14.87 -20.03
C HIS A 296 16.51 -15.41 -21.30
N ILE A 297 17.70 -16.02 -21.18
CA ILE A 297 18.33 -16.72 -22.31
C ILE A 297 17.45 -17.88 -22.79
N VAL A 298 17.01 -18.75 -21.89
CA VAL A 298 16.13 -19.88 -22.26
C VAL A 298 14.77 -19.37 -22.76
N GLY A 299 14.25 -18.29 -22.17
CA GLY A 299 13.05 -17.62 -22.68
C GLY A 299 13.21 -17.17 -24.13
N GLY A 300 14.32 -16.52 -24.49
CA GLY A 300 14.64 -16.14 -25.86
C GLY A 300 14.74 -17.33 -26.82
N ILE A 301 15.35 -18.44 -26.37
CA ILE A 301 15.42 -19.68 -27.16
C ILE A 301 14.01 -20.22 -27.43
N ILE A 302 13.15 -20.31 -26.39
CA ILE A 302 11.76 -20.79 -26.53
C ILE A 302 10.99 -19.93 -27.54
N ILE A 303 11.10 -18.59 -27.44
CA ILE A 303 10.43 -17.66 -28.36
C ILE A 303 10.83 -17.96 -29.81
N ALA A 304 12.13 -17.98 -30.08
CA ALA A 304 12.65 -18.17 -31.43
C ALA A 304 12.32 -19.57 -31.98
N SER A 305 12.49 -20.63 -31.19
CA SER A 305 12.19 -22.00 -31.60
C SER A 305 10.69 -22.19 -31.90
N MET A 306 9.80 -21.62 -31.08
CA MET A 306 8.36 -21.67 -31.34
C MET A 306 7.96 -20.85 -32.57
N ALA A 307 8.58 -19.69 -32.78
CA ALA A 307 8.35 -18.88 -33.98
C ALA A 307 8.75 -19.65 -35.25
N LEU A 308 9.93 -20.28 -35.26
CA LEU A 308 10.39 -21.13 -36.37
C LEU A 308 9.44 -22.31 -36.61
N ALA A 309 9.05 -23.01 -35.55
CA ALA A 309 8.13 -24.13 -35.66
C ALA A 309 6.77 -23.71 -36.24
N ALA A 310 6.24 -22.55 -35.84
CA ALA A 310 4.99 -22.03 -36.37
C ALA A 310 5.06 -21.68 -37.86
N MET A 311 6.20 -21.18 -38.33
CA MET A 311 6.41 -20.85 -39.75
C MET A 311 6.44 -22.10 -40.66
N GLN A 312 6.71 -23.27 -40.10
CA GLN A 312 6.67 -24.54 -40.85
C GLN A 312 5.26 -25.13 -40.97
N ILE A 313 4.26 -24.58 -40.27
CA ILE A 313 2.89 -25.07 -40.30
C ILE A 313 2.15 -24.44 -41.49
N PRO A 314 1.82 -25.21 -42.56
CA PRO A 314 1.27 -24.63 -43.79
C PRO A 314 -0.10 -23.96 -43.60
N PHE A 315 -0.87 -24.42 -42.60
CA PHE A 315 -2.21 -23.91 -42.28
C PHE A 315 -2.21 -22.47 -41.75
N LEU A 316 -1.09 -21.98 -41.19
CA LEU A 316 -1.01 -20.64 -40.61
C LEU A 316 -0.66 -19.55 -41.65
N GLY A 317 -0.46 -19.93 -42.92
CA GLY A 317 -0.12 -19.00 -43.99
C GLY A 317 1.31 -18.45 -43.90
N LYS A 318 1.58 -17.35 -44.63
CA LYS A 318 2.88 -16.69 -44.62
C LYS A 318 3.03 -15.83 -43.36
N LEU A 319 3.70 -16.40 -42.35
CA LEU A 319 4.04 -15.71 -41.11
C LEU A 319 5.41 -15.05 -41.22
N ARG A 320 5.58 -13.87 -40.61
CA ARG A 320 6.90 -13.26 -40.43
C ARG A 320 7.37 -13.51 -39.00
N MET A 321 8.62 -13.97 -38.89
CA MET A 321 9.27 -14.20 -37.60
C MET A 321 9.28 -12.94 -36.73
N GLU A 322 9.57 -11.79 -37.33
CA GLU A 322 9.67 -10.51 -36.63
C GLU A 322 8.43 -10.20 -35.80
N GLY A 323 7.22 -10.44 -36.34
CA GLY A 323 5.96 -10.19 -35.64
C GLY A 323 5.77 -11.10 -34.43
N ILE A 324 6.08 -12.39 -34.57
CA ILE A 324 5.93 -13.39 -33.49
C ILE A 324 6.97 -13.16 -32.39
N VAL A 325 8.23 -12.92 -32.77
CA VAL A 325 9.33 -12.69 -31.83
C VAL A 325 9.12 -11.38 -31.07
N THR A 326 8.74 -10.30 -31.76
CA THR A 326 8.46 -9.00 -31.12
C THR A 326 7.35 -9.12 -30.08
N GLY A 327 6.26 -9.82 -30.40
CA GLY A 327 5.19 -10.09 -29.43
C GLY A 327 5.64 -11.02 -28.29
N GLY A 328 6.27 -12.14 -28.61
CA GLY A 328 6.69 -13.17 -27.65
C GLY A 328 7.71 -12.70 -26.62
N ILE A 329 8.51 -11.68 -26.95
CA ILE A 329 9.48 -11.07 -26.01
C ILE A 329 8.77 -10.21 -24.95
N MET A 330 7.62 -9.60 -25.26
CA MET A 330 6.97 -8.58 -24.41
C MET A 330 6.71 -9.00 -22.96
N PRO A 331 6.27 -10.23 -22.64
CA PRO A 331 6.09 -10.66 -21.26
C PRO A 331 7.39 -10.71 -20.44
N LEU A 332 8.56 -10.78 -21.09
CA LEU A 332 9.88 -10.79 -20.44
C LEU A 332 10.52 -9.39 -20.39
N VAL A 333 10.00 -8.42 -21.15
CA VAL A 333 10.55 -7.07 -21.20
C VAL A 333 10.41 -6.40 -19.84
N PRO A 334 11.47 -5.80 -19.29
CA PRO A 334 11.45 -5.13 -18.00
C PRO A 334 10.87 -3.72 -18.13
N GLY A 335 9.68 -3.60 -18.72
CA GLY A 335 9.09 -2.32 -19.14
C GLY A 335 8.95 -1.32 -17.99
N LEU A 336 8.51 -1.78 -16.81
CA LEU A 336 8.39 -0.91 -15.64
C LEU A 336 9.75 -0.40 -15.14
N ALA A 337 10.77 -1.27 -15.09
CA ALA A 337 12.11 -0.88 -14.66
C ALA A 337 12.73 0.12 -15.65
N PHE A 338 12.52 -0.10 -16.95
CA PHE A 338 12.98 0.78 -18.02
C PHE A 338 12.32 2.17 -17.95
N VAL A 339 11.00 2.23 -17.83
CA VAL A 339 10.26 3.51 -17.70
C VAL A 339 10.67 4.25 -16.42
N ASN A 340 10.76 3.54 -15.29
CA ASN A 340 11.21 4.14 -14.03
C ASN A 340 12.65 4.64 -14.14
N ALA A 341 13.54 3.93 -14.83
CA ALA A 341 14.91 4.37 -15.04
C ALA A 341 14.98 5.69 -15.82
N ILE A 342 14.20 5.81 -16.90
CA ILE A 342 14.14 7.05 -17.70
C ILE A 342 13.61 8.22 -16.86
N ARG A 343 12.56 7.99 -16.07
CA ARG A 343 12.00 9.00 -15.18
C ARG A 343 13.02 9.47 -14.15
N ASP A 344 13.66 8.55 -13.44
CA ASP A 344 14.67 8.88 -12.43
C ASP A 344 15.84 9.67 -13.04
N LEU A 345 16.30 9.30 -14.26
CA LEU A 345 17.31 10.06 -15.00
C LEU A 345 16.84 11.48 -15.36
N ALA A 346 15.59 11.64 -15.78
CA ALA A 346 15.00 12.95 -16.11
C ALA A 346 14.87 13.85 -14.87
N ASP A 347 14.58 13.26 -13.72
CA ASP A 347 14.47 13.94 -12.42
C ASP A 347 15.85 14.17 -11.77
N SER A 348 16.95 13.95 -12.51
CA SER A 348 18.35 14.11 -12.06
C SER A 348 18.81 13.14 -10.96
N ASP A 349 18.05 12.07 -10.68
CA ASP A 349 18.51 10.94 -9.86
C ASP A 349 19.29 9.94 -10.73
N TYR A 350 20.53 10.34 -11.07
CA TYR A 350 21.37 9.59 -11.98
C TYR A 350 21.75 8.20 -11.44
N LEU A 351 21.90 8.06 -10.12
CA LEU A 351 22.34 6.81 -9.51
C LEU A 351 21.22 5.77 -9.54
N ALA A 352 20.00 6.13 -9.10
CA ALA A 352 18.86 5.23 -9.19
C ALA A 352 18.52 4.88 -10.64
N GLY A 353 18.49 5.89 -11.52
CA GLY A 353 18.22 5.73 -12.94
C GLY A 353 19.21 4.79 -13.63
N THR A 354 20.52 4.98 -13.40
CA THR A 354 21.56 4.12 -14.01
C THR A 354 21.48 2.68 -13.53
N VAL A 355 21.25 2.44 -12.24
CA VAL A 355 21.13 1.07 -11.69
C VAL A 355 19.97 0.33 -12.33
N LYS A 356 18.78 0.96 -12.41
CA LYS A 356 17.60 0.37 -13.05
C LYS A 356 17.79 0.20 -14.56
N MET A 357 18.44 1.15 -15.22
CA MET A 357 18.74 1.10 -16.65
C MET A 357 19.67 -0.08 -16.99
N ILE A 358 20.74 -0.28 -16.21
CA ILE A 358 21.64 -1.42 -16.40
C ILE A 358 20.90 -2.74 -16.23
N ASP A 359 20.05 -2.87 -15.20
CA ASP A 359 19.24 -4.08 -15.01
C ASP A 359 18.29 -4.33 -16.20
N ALA A 360 17.65 -3.28 -16.72
CA ALA A 360 16.77 -3.38 -17.88
C ALA A 360 17.52 -3.76 -19.17
N VAL A 361 18.65 -3.12 -19.45
CA VAL A 361 19.50 -3.39 -20.63
C VAL A 361 20.04 -4.81 -20.59
N MET A 362 20.50 -5.28 -19.43
CA MET A 362 20.99 -6.65 -19.26
C MET A 362 19.92 -7.68 -19.61
N VAL A 363 18.66 -7.46 -19.23
CA VAL A 363 17.55 -8.33 -19.62
C VAL A 363 17.39 -8.39 -21.15
N PHE A 364 17.43 -7.25 -21.85
CA PHE A 364 17.35 -7.23 -23.31
C PHE A 364 18.51 -8.01 -23.94
N VAL A 365 19.74 -7.84 -23.42
CA VAL A 365 20.92 -8.59 -23.89
C VAL A 365 20.73 -10.09 -23.71
N TYR A 366 20.23 -10.55 -22.56
CA TYR A 366 20.00 -11.99 -22.31
C TYR A 366 18.97 -12.60 -23.26
N ILE A 367 17.88 -11.86 -23.53
CA ILE A 367 16.87 -12.29 -24.49
C ILE A 367 17.45 -12.35 -25.90
N ALA A 368 18.21 -11.33 -26.31
CA ALA A 368 18.86 -11.29 -27.61
C ALA A 368 19.86 -12.44 -27.80
N ILE A 369 20.65 -12.77 -26.77
CA ILE A 369 21.53 -13.94 -26.77
C ILE A 369 20.73 -15.23 -26.99
N GLY A 370 19.61 -15.40 -26.27
CA GLY A 370 18.74 -16.56 -26.40
C GLY A 370 18.16 -16.72 -27.81
N VAL A 371 17.56 -15.65 -28.34
CA VAL A 371 17.00 -15.62 -29.71
C VAL A 371 18.10 -15.90 -30.74
N GLY A 372 19.23 -15.20 -30.65
CA GLY A 372 20.36 -15.36 -31.58
C GLY A 372 20.96 -16.77 -31.54
N THR A 373 21.04 -17.40 -30.36
CA THR A 373 21.51 -18.78 -30.22
C THR A 373 20.59 -19.75 -30.96
N ALA A 374 19.27 -19.62 -30.78
CA ALA A 374 18.31 -20.49 -31.46
C ALA A 374 18.35 -20.32 -33.00
N LEU A 375 18.48 -19.08 -33.48
CA LEU A 375 18.60 -18.79 -34.92
C LEU A 375 19.90 -19.34 -35.51
N SER A 376 21.02 -19.17 -34.80
CA SER A 376 22.32 -19.68 -35.24
C SER A 376 22.32 -21.21 -35.36
N VAL A 377 21.75 -21.91 -34.37
CA VAL A 377 21.57 -23.36 -34.41
C VAL A 377 20.68 -23.78 -35.59
N TYR A 378 19.56 -23.10 -35.80
CA TYR A 378 18.67 -23.37 -36.93
C TYR A 378 19.41 -23.21 -38.27
N HIS A 379 20.15 -22.12 -38.45
CA HIS A 379 20.90 -21.84 -39.67
C HIS A 379 21.97 -22.91 -39.94
N HIS A 380 22.73 -23.30 -38.92
CA HIS A 380 23.77 -24.33 -39.06
C HIS A 380 23.22 -25.73 -39.33
N VAL A 381 22.10 -26.11 -38.70
CA VAL A 381 21.55 -27.47 -38.82
C VAL A 381 20.70 -27.65 -40.07
N LEU A 382 19.93 -26.62 -40.46
CA LEU A 382 18.97 -26.69 -41.57
C LEU A 382 19.44 -25.90 -42.80
N GLY A 383 20.69 -25.43 -42.82
CA GLY A 383 21.31 -24.76 -43.97
C GLY A 383 20.71 -23.39 -44.29
N GLY A 384 20.01 -22.76 -43.34
CA GLY A 384 19.43 -21.44 -43.53
C GLY A 384 18.23 -21.39 -44.47
N ILE A 385 17.46 -22.48 -44.61
CA ILE A 385 16.22 -22.46 -45.39
C ILE A 385 15.17 -21.64 -44.63
N LEU A 386 15.14 -20.32 -44.89
CA LEU A 386 14.03 -19.41 -44.64
C LEU A 386 14.19 -18.09 -45.39
#